data_AF-B3JDW7-F1
#
_entry.id   AF-B3JDW7-F1
#
_cell.length_a   1.000
_cell.length_b   1.000
_cell.length_c   1.000
_cell.angle_alpha   90.00
_cell.angle_beta   90.00
_cell.angle_gamma   90.00
#
_symmetry.space_group_name_H-M   'P 1'
#
loop_
_entity.id
_entity.type
_entity.pdbx_description
1 polymer ?
#
loop_
_entity_poly.entity_id
_entity_poly.type
_entity_poly.pdbx_seq_one_letter_code
_entity_poly.pdbx_strand_id
1 'polypeptide(L)'
;MKKWQKMINKIVLMEIIMLSNSSVIFAQSKKYNPYYYPKLREYVDCNQIDFSSEYKKWLIPDNSEKFVDITHELLGNGYVFERALFNSEQFTYENIDGESYYKETSFNGILGDKYTRIEIFIHPEVERIDSLTFTVNGKTKVGKNICDFIGEIFIEHIYKVWERANDPDSPNYYVMVCNYLFTEDKEQFGTGFFKGTYGAYCYIDEANKKVCLDIDAGGGELNNRNYVGIWQSYKTKAVKRCIWGDYRLPYTFDFDIGDEDMHVNPKYNSPEWEEWQSEIVNPEEKKHWWEDSQKEGCR
;
A
#
# COMPACT_ATOMS: atom_id res chain seq x y z
N MET A 1 -42.04 28.11 30.46
CA MET A 1 -40.67 27.93 30.97
C MET A 1 -39.98 26.65 30.47
N LYS A 2 -40.53 25.43 30.68
CA LYS A 2 -39.86 24.17 30.27
C LYS A 2 -39.58 23.98 28.76
N LYS A 3 -40.40 24.53 27.84
CA LYS A 3 -40.16 24.42 26.39
C LYS A 3 -39.01 25.30 25.88
N TRP A 4 -38.83 26.49 26.46
CA TRP A 4 -37.76 27.42 26.10
C TRP A 4 -36.39 26.92 26.56
N GLN A 5 -36.33 26.35 27.77
CA GLN A 5 -35.11 25.75 28.32
C GLN A 5 -34.64 24.52 27.53
N LYS A 6 -35.59 23.73 26.97
CA LYS A 6 -35.29 22.59 26.09
C LYS A 6 -34.79 23.01 24.70
N MET A 7 -35.17 24.19 24.24
CA MET A 7 -34.71 24.78 22.97
C MET A 7 -33.30 25.36 23.13
N ILE A 8 -33.05 26.09 24.22
CA ILE A 8 -31.73 26.65 24.55
C ILE A 8 -30.70 25.52 24.74
N ASN A 9 -31.06 24.44 25.44
CA ASN A 9 -30.15 23.29 25.58
C ASN A 9 -29.87 22.57 24.26
N LYS A 10 -30.77 22.59 23.27
CA LYS A 10 -30.51 22.01 21.94
C LYS A 10 -29.59 22.88 21.10
N ILE A 11 -29.71 24.21 21.19
CA ILE A 11 -28.85 25.15 20.47
C ILE A 11 -27.43 25.11 21.04
N VAL A 12 -27.28 25.11 22.37
CA VAL A 12 -25.97 24.98 23.03
C VAL A 12 -25.32 23.62 22.74
N LEU A 13 -26.08 22.53 22.67
CA LEU A 13 -25.54 21.21 22.31
C LEU A 13 -25.13 21.15 20.82
N MET A 14 -25.84 21.83 19.91
CA MET A 14 -25.44 21.94 18.50
C MET A 14 -24.20 22.82 18.32
N GLU A 15 -24.06 23.91 19.07
CA GLU A 15 -22.85 24.75 19.03
C GLU A 15 -21.64 24.02 19.63
N ILE A 16 -21.82 23.21 20.67
CA ILE A 16 -20.73 22.37 21.23
C ILE A 16 -20.31 21.26 20.26
N ILE A 17 -21.25 20.67 19.50
CA ILE A 17 -20.93 19.67 18.46
C ILE A 17 -20.28 20.32 17.22
N MET A 18 -20.61 21.58 16.91
CA MET A 18 -19.98 22.33 15.81
C MET A 18 -18.62 22.92 16.20
N LEU A 19 -18.37 23.18 17.49
CA LEU A 19 -17.10 23.71 18.01
C LEU A 19 -16.12 22.61 18.47
N SER A 20 -16.53 21.34 18.54
CA SER A 20 -15.62 20.22 18.84
C SER A 20 -14.93 19.61 17.61
N ASN A 21 -15.14 20.16 16.42
CA ASN A 21 -14.49 19.73 15.17
C ASN A 21 -13.55 20.77 14.56
N SER A 22 -13.17 21.80 15.32
CA SER A 22 -12.10 22.72 14.94
C SER A 22 -10.92 22.53 15.87
N SER A 23 -10.36 21.30 15.86
CA SER A 23 -8.91 21.21 15.89
C SER A 23 -8.43 22.01 14.69
N VAL A 24 -8.01 23.25 14.92
CA VAL A 24 -7.11 23.94 14.00
C VAL A 24 -5.83 23.11 14.01
N ILE A 25 -5.84 22.02 13.26
CA ILE A 25 -4.64 21.33 12.84
C ILE A 25 -3.93 22.41 12.04
N PHE A 26 -2.89 23.00 12.63
CA PHE A 26 -1.94 23.77 11.85
C PHE A 26 -1.52 22.85 10.70
N ALA A 27 -1.99 23.18 9.49
CA ALA A 27 -1.53 22.55 8.27
C ALA A 27 -0.03 22.87 8.17
N GLN A 28 0.79 22.01 8.75
CA GLN A 28 2.22 22.02 8.47
C GLN A 28 2.36 21.32 7.13
N SER A 29 2.30 22.13 6.07
CA SER A 29 2.40 21.76 4.66
C SER A 29 3.82 21.32 4.28
N LYS A 30 4.37 20.36 5.02
CA LYS A 30 5.64 19.73 4.66
C LYS A 30 5.43 18.23 4.69
N LYS A 31 5.39 17.64 3.50
CA LYS A 31 5.52 16.19 3.32
C LYS A 31 6.75 15.70 4.11
N TYR A 32 6.54 14.70 4.95
CA TYR A 32 7.62 13.98 5.64
C TYR A 32 7.78 12.63 4.97
N ASN A 33 9.02 12.17 4.81
CA ASN A 33 9.28 10.88 4.19
C ASN A 33 8.73 9.75 5.11
N PRO A 34 7.75 8.95 4.68
CA PRO A 34 7.15 7.92 5.51
C PRO A 34 8.05 6.70 5.71
N TYR A 35 9.16 6.60 4.99
CA TYR A 35 10.15 5.52 5.09
C TYR A 35 11.29 5.84 6.06
N TYR A 36 11.45 7.11 6.50
CA TYR A 36 12.60 7.54 7.30
C TYR A 36 12.23 7.83 8.77
N TYR A 37 12.51 6.86 9.65
CA TYR A 37 12.08 6.86 11.05
C TYR A 37 12.45 8.09 11.89
N PRO A 38 13.70 8.61 11.89
CA PRO A 38 14.08 9.68 12.81
C PRO A 38 13.21 10.92 12.72
N LYS A 39 12.71 11.23 11.52
CA LYS A 39 11.78 12.34 11.27
C LYS A 39 10.33 11.92 11.47
N LEU A 40 9.96 10.69 11.10
CA LEU A 40 8.57 10.23 11.14
C LEU A 40 7.92 10.38 12.52
N ARG A 41 8.65 10.05 13.60
CA ARG A 41 8.15 10.14 14.99
C ARG A 41 7.80 11.56 15.45
N GLU A 42 8.26 12.59 14.73
CA GLU A 42 7.95 13.99 15.04
C GLU A 42 6.57 14.39 14.51
N TYR A 43 6.07 13.72 13.47
CA TYR A 43 4.85 14.09 12.76
C TYR A 43 3.69 13.11 12.96
N VAL A 44 3.98 11.90 13.43
CA VAL A 44 3.02 10.79 13.44
C VAL A 44 3.08 10.01 14.74
N ASP A 45 1.91 9.71 15.32
CA ASP A 45 1.78 8.83 16.48
C ASP A 45 2.10 7.38 16.07
N CYS A 46 3.14 6.80 16.66
CA CYS A 46 3.53 5.42 16.38
C CYS A 46 2.50 4.37 16.86
N ASN A 47 1.50 4.76 17.65
CA ASN A 47 0.39 3.90 18.06
C ASN A 47 -0.82 3.96 17.10
N GLN A 48 -0.82 4.88 16.13
CA GLN A 48 -1.90 4.98 15.15
C GLN A 48 -2.01 3.69 14.32
N ILE A 49 -3.22 3.17 14.18
CA ILE A 49 -3.44 1.87 13.56
C ILE A 49 -3.54 1.98 12.04
N ASP A 50 -4.16 3.03 11.52
CA ASP A 50 -4.45 3.21 10.10
C ASP A 50 -3.70 4.44 9.57
N PHE A 51 -2.74 4.23 8.65
CA PHE A 51 -1.98 5.30 7.98
C PHE A 51 -2.40 5.52 6.53
N SER A 52 -3.51 4.93 6.08
CA SER A 52 -3.95 5.04 4.69
C SER A 52 -4.15 6.48 4.23
N SER A 53 -4.69 7.34 5.11
CA SER A 53 -4.93 8.75 4.81
C SER A 53 -3.64 9.57 4.72
N GLU A 54 -2.67 9.32 5.60
CA GLU A 54 -1.35 9.93 5.60
C GLU A 54 -0.56 9.49 4.37
N TYR A 55 -0.62 8.20 4.04
CA TYR A 55 0.01 7.65 2.84
C TYR A 55 -0.59 8.23 1.56
N LYS A 56 -1.92 8.34 1.49
CA LYS A 56 -2.59 9.02 0.37
C LYS A 56 -2.11 10.46 0.22
N LYS A 57 -2.03 11.23 1.32
CA LYS A 57 -1.52 12.61 1.30
C LYS A 57 -0.06 12.69 0.87
N TRP A 58 0.75 11.70 1.21
CA TRP A 58 2.15 11.62 0.77
C TRP A 58 2.25 11.39 -0.75
N LEU A 59 1.45 10.46 -1.28
CA LEU A 59 1.42 10.14 -2.72
C LEU A 59 0.90 11.28 -3.58
N ILE A 60 -0.10 12.03 -3.09
CA ILE A 60 -0.65 13.18 -3.82
C ILE A 60 0.40 14.30 -3.86
N PRO A 61 0.85 14.77 -5.04
CA PRO A 61 1.77 15.89 -5.15
C PRO A 61 1.23 17.15 -4.44
N ASP A 62 2.11 17.92 -3.79
CA ASP A 62 1.71 19.17 -3.14
C ASP A 62 2.15 20.41 -3.93
N ASN A 63 1.81 21.60 -3.42
CA ASN A 63 2.09 22.86 -4.11
C ASN A 63 3.59 23.19 -4.25
N SER A 64 4.49 22.44 -3.61
CA SER A 64 5.93 22.53 -3.85
C SER A 64 6.37 21.79 -5.11
N GLU A 65 5.51 20.96 -5.70
CA GLU A 65 5.80 20.17 -6.89
C GLU A 65 5.00 20.71 -8.08
N LYS A 66 5.55 20.59 -9.29
CA LYS A 66 4.78 20.82 -10.51
C LYS A 66 4.14 19.50 -10.90
N PHE A 67 2.81 19.45 -11.02
CA PHE A 67 2.12 18.21 -11.36
C PHE A 67 0.82 18.45 -12.14
N VAL A 68 0.31 17.40 -12.77
CA VAL A 68 -1.02 17.34 -13.36
C VAL A 68 -1.62 15.96 -13.12
N ASP A 69 -2.92 15.90 -12.89
CA ASP A 69 -3.68 14.66 -12.90
C ASP A 69 -4.04 14.29 -14.34
N ILE A 70 -3.50 13.17 -14.83
CA ILE A 70 -3.70 12.67 -16.19
C ILE A 70 -4.74 11.55 -16.28
N THR A 71 -5.44 11.23 -15.17
CA THR A 71 -6.34 10.06 -15.10
C THR A 71 -7.39 10.08 -16.22
N HIS A 72 -8.14 11.18 -16.33
CA HIS A 72 -9.20 11.30 -17.34
C HIS A 72 -8.66 11.42 -18.77
N GLU A 73 -7.46 11.96 -18.95
CA GLU A 73 -6.77 12.01 -20.24
C GLU A 73 -6.44 10.60 -20.73
N LEU A 74 -5.84 9.77 -19.87
CA LEU A 74 -5.50 8.39 -20.18
C LEU A 74 -6.77 7.58 -20.52
N LEU A 75 -7.83 7.74 -19.73
CA LEU A 75 -9.12 7.09 -20.00
C LEU A 75 -9.73 7.53 -21.34
N GLY A 76 -9.78 8.84 -21.59
CA GLY A 76 -10.35 9.40 -22.81
C GLY A 76 -9.58 8.99 -24.08
N ASN A 77 -8.28 8.75 -23.95
CA ASN A 77 -7.41 8.33 -25.04
C ASN A 77 -7.32 6.80 -25.23
N GLY A 78 -8.02 6.03 -24.39
CA GLY A 78 -8.12 4.58 -24.48
C GLY A 78 -6.88 3.83 -24.01
N TYR A 79 -6.16 4.36 -23.02
CA TYR A 79 -5.01 3.67 -22.45
C TYR A 79 -5.43 2.38 -21.72
N VAL A 80 -4.60 1.35 -21.86
CA VAL A 80 -4.71 0.09 -21.11
C VAL A 80 -3.70 0.06 -19.98
N PHE A 81 -3.93 -0.82 -18.99
CA PHE A 81 -3.07 -0.94 -17.82
C PHE A 81 -2.36 -2.30 -17.85
N GLU A 82 -1.07 -2.28 -17.53
CA GLU A 82 -0.31 -3.50 -17.32
C GLU A 82 -0.81 -4.27 -16.10
N ARG A 83 -0.92 -5.59 -16.21
CA ARG A 83 -1.35 -6.44 -15.08
C ARG A 83 -0.37 -6.41 -13.90
N ALA A 84 0.92 -6.22 -14.15
CA ALA A 84 1.98 -6.13 -13.14
C ALA A 84 1.79 -4.94 -12.17
N LEU A 85 0.96 -3.95 -12.55
CA LEU A 85 0.52 -2.88 -11.65
C LEU A 85 -0.40 -3.38 -10.53
N PHE A 86 -0.95 -4.58 -10.60
CA PHE A 86 -1.99 -5.03 -9.68
C PHE A 86 -1.73 -6.42 -9.07
N ASN A 87 -0.74 -7.15 -9.57
CA ASN A 87 -0.47 -8.54 -9.16
C ASN A 87 0.93 -8.71 -8.51
N SER A 88 1.28 -9.94 -8.17
CA SER A 88 2.57 -10.32 -7.57
C SER A 88 3.66 -10.70 -8.59
N GLU A 89 3.53 -10.28 -9.84
CA GLU A 89 4.62 -10.41 -10.82
C GLU A 89 5.67 -9.31 -10.59
N GLN A 90 6.94 -9.70 -10.62
CA GLN A 90 8.09 -8.79 -10.65
C GLN A 90 8.85 -9.00 -11.95
N PHE A 91 9.22 -7.90 -12.60
CA PHE A 91 10.09 -7.92 -13.77
C PHE A 91 11.45 -8.52 -13.39
N THR A 92 12.00 -9.37 -14.24
CA THR A 92 13.32 -9.97 -14.04
C THR A 92 14.33 -9.46 -15.04
N TYR A 93 14.08 -9.66 -16.34
CA TYR A 93 14.94 -9.17 -17.41
C TYR A 93 14.17 -9.08 -18.73
N GLU A 94 14.70 -8.31 -19.65
CA GLU A 94 14.25 -8.27 -21.04
C GLU A 94 15.26 -9.04 -21.91
N ASN A 95 14.78 -9.90 -22.82
CA ASN A 95 15.66 -10.58 -23.76
C ASN A 95 16.07 -9.64 -24.93
N ILE A 96 16.97 -10.12 -25.78
CA ILE A 96 17.47 -9.34 -26.94
C ILE A 96 16.36 -8.98 -27.93
N ASP A 97 15.26 -9.73 -27.93
CA ASP A 97 14.10 -9.52 -28.81
C ASP A 97 13.06 -8.53 -28.21
N GLY A 98 13.34 -7.97 -27.03
CA GLY A 98 12.46 -7.02 -26.35
C GLY A 98 11.32 -7.67 -25.55
N GLU A 99 11.39 -8.98 -25.28
CA GLU A 99 10.40 -9.66 -24.44
C GLU A 99 10.77 -9.53 -22.96
N SER A 100 9.85 -8.94 -22.17
CA SER A 100 9.99 -8.82 -20.72
C SER A 100 9.60 -10.12 -20.02
N TYR A 101 10.46 -10.61 -19.14
CA TYR A 101 10.22 -11.78 -18.29
C TYR A 101 9.81 -11.34 -16.89
N TYR A 102 8.86 -12.06 -16.32
CA TYR A 102 8.34 -11.81 -14.99
C TYR A 102 8.43 -13.08 -14.13
N LYS A 103 8.69 -12.90 -12.84
CA LYS A 103 8.64 -13.96 -11.82
C LYS A 103 7.56 -13.65 -10.79
N GLU A 104 6.81 -14.67 -10.44
CA GLU A 104 5.83 -14.60 -9.35
C GLU A 104 6.52 -14.60 -7.99
N THR A 105 6.11 -13.66 -7.12
CA THR A 105 6.75 -13.46 -5.82
C THR A 105 5.81 -12.77 -4.85
N SER A 106 5.62 -13.35 -3.67
CA SER A 106 4.81 -12.72 -2.62
C SER A 106 5.40 -11.38 -2.18
N PHE A 107 4.50 -10.41 -1.95
CA PHE A 107 4.79 -9.20 -1.19
C PHE A 107 5.01 -9.54 0.27
N ASN A 108 5.81 -8.72 0.95
CA ASN A 108 6.06 -8.84 2.38
C ASN A 108 5.51 -7.62 3.12
N GLY A 109 5.17 -7.82 4.38
CA GLY A 109 4.49 -6.81 5.16
C GLY A 109 4.53 -7.03 6.66
N ILE A 110 4.01 -6.04 7.37
CA ILE A 110 3.82 -6.03 8.81
C ILE A 110 2.32 -6.08 9.15
N LEU A 111 1.97 -6.86 10.16
CA LEU A 111 0.62 -6.99 10.70
C LEU A 111 0.62 -6.73 12.20
N GLY A 112 -0.13 -5.70 12.62
CA GLY A 112 -0.27 -5.28 14.01
C GLY A 112 0.93 -4.49 14.56
N ASP A 113 0.83 -4.14 15.82
CA ASP A 113 1.81 -3.37 16.61
C ASP A 113 3.10 -4.17 16.93
N LYS A 114 3.03 -5.50 16.84
CA LYS A 114 4.18 -6.40 17.02
C LYS A 114 4.96 -6.67 15.75
N TYR A 115 4.60 -6.02 14.63
CA TYR A 115 5.26 -6.22 13.34
C TYR A 115 5.31 -7.69 12.90
N THR A 116 4.24 -8.46 13.14
CA THR A 116 4.18 -9.85 12.68
C THR A 116 4.28 -9.88 11.15
N ARG A 117 5.16 -10.71 10.58
CA ARG A 117 5.28 -10.85 9.11
C ARG A 117 3.95 -11.33 8.53
N ILE A 118 3.47 -10.60 7.53
CA ILE A 118 2.40 -11.03 6.63
C ILE A 118 2.97 -11.10 5.23
N GLU A 119 2.58 -12.12 4.49
CA GLU A 119 2.89 -12.25 3.07
C GLU A 119 1.60 -12.21 2.27
N ILE A 120 1.62 -11.53 1.13
CA ILE A 120 0.46 -11.43 0.24
C ILE A 120 0.89 -11.82 -1.17
N PHE A 121 0.19 -12.79 -1.74
CA PHE A 121 0.34 -13.18 -3.12
C PHE A 121 -0.94 -12.84 -3.88
N ILE A 122 -0.81 -12.07 -4.96
CA ILE A 122 -1.89 -11.70 -5.85
C ILE A 122 -1.67 -12.42 -7.18
N HIS A 123 -2.64 -13.24 -7.58
CA HIS A 123 -2.57 -14.03 -8.80
C HIS A 123 -2.46 -13.15 -10.07
N PRO A 124 -1.82 -13.66 -11.15
CA PRO A 124 -1.68 -12.90 -12.40
C PRO A 124 -3.01 -12.56 -13.08
N GLU A 125 -4.08 -13.30 -12.78
CA GLU A 125 -5.43 -13.04 -13.30
C GLU A 125 -6.03 -11.78 -12.67
N VAL A 126 -5.83 -10.66 -13.38
CA VAL A 126 -6.43 -9.36 -13.07
C VAL A 126 -7.55 -9.09 -14.06
N GLU A 127 -8.75 -8.78 -13.55
CA GLU A 127 -9.90 -8.41 -14.36
C GLU A 127 -10.21 -6.92 -14.20
N ARG A 128 -10.44 -6.23 -15.32
CA ARG A 128 -10.86 -4.83 -15.31
C ARG A 128 -12.39 -4.78 -15.44
N ILE A 129 -13.07 -4.37 -14.37
CA ILE A 129 -14.54 -4.32 -14.32
C ILE A 129 -15.07 -3.02 -14.93
N ASP A 130 -14.36 -1.92 -14.71
CA ASP A 130 -14.71 -0.62 -15.31
C ASP A 130 -13.44 0.19 -15.67
N SER A 131 -13.60 1.46 -15.99
CA SER A 131 -12.48 2.32 -16.39
C SER A 131 -11.33 2.38 -15.35
N LEU A 132 -11.62 2.31 -14.06
CA LEU A 132 -10.65 2.53 -12.98
C LEU A 132 -10.70 1.45 -11.87
N THR A 133 -11.62 0.49 -11.95
CA THR A 133 -11.76 -0.59 -10.98
C THR A 133 -11.26 -1.93 -11.55
N PHE A 134 -10.41 -2.59 -10.76
CA PHE A 134 -9.81 -3.88 -11.07
C PHE A 134 -10.14 -4.88 -9.97
N THR A 135 -10.53 -6.09 -10.35
CA THR A 135 -10.62 -7.23 -9.45
C THR A 135 -9.39 -8.10 -9.54
N VAL A 136 -8.97 -8.56 -8.38
CA VAL A 136 -7.86 -9.48 -8.19
C VAL A 136 -8.29 -10.61 -7.27
N ASN A 137 -7.58 -11.72 -7.33
CA ASN A 137 -7.70 -12.80 -6.36
C ASN A 137 -6.30 -13.22 -5.92
N GLY A 138 -6.20 -13.89 -4.78
CA GLY A 138 -4.90 -14.19 -4.20
C GLY A 138 -4.98 -14.94 -2.89
N LYS A 139 -3.83 -15.00 -2.23
CA LYS A 139 -3.68 -15.62 -0.92
C LYS A 139 -2.92 -14.71 0.03
N THR A 140 -3.27 -14.76 1.31
CA THR A 140 -2.50 -14.17 2.41
C THR A 140 -1.88 -15.26 3.26
N LYS A 141 -0.75 -14.96 3.91
CA LYS A 141 -0.10 -15.87 4.83
C LYS A 141 0.41 -15.14 6.07
N VAL A 142 0.08 -15.67 7.25
CA VAL A 142 0.62 -15.23 8.55
C VAL A 142 1.07 -16.45 9.32
N GLY A 143 2.39 -16.63 9.44
CA GLY A 143 2.97 -17.87 9.93
C GLY A 143 2.54 -19.06 9.05
N LYS A 144 1.76 -19.99 9.62
CA LYS A 144 1.22 -21.15 8.88
C LYS A 144 -0.20 -20.96 8.36
N ASN A 145 -0.87 -19.87 8.73
CA ASN A 145 -2.25 -19.65 8.32
C ASN A 145 -2.28 -19.03 6.93
N ILE A 146 -2.85 -19.74 5.96
CA ILE A 146 -3.03 -19.27 4.58
C ILE A 146 -4.51 -19.08 4.31
N CYS A 147 -4.90 -17.93 3.77
CA CYS A 147 -6.28 -17.63 3.42
C CYS A 147 -6.38 -17.13 1.98
N ASP A 148 -7.42 -17.58 1.27
CA ASP A 148 -7.79 -17.07 -0.04
C ASP A 148 -8.50 -15.73 0.11
N PHE A 149 -8.33 -14.83 -0.86
CA PHE A 149 -9.07 -13.57 -0.91
C PHE A 149 -9.51 -13.21 -2.33
N ILE A 150 -10.56 -12.40 -2.39
CA ILE A 150 -10.93 -11.61 -3.57
C ILE A 150 -10.74 -10.14 -3.20
N GLY A 151 -10.24 -9.34 -4.14
CA GLY A 151 -9.91 -7.95 -3.91
C GLY A 151 -10.37 -7.03 -5.02
N GLU A 152 -10.64 -5.79 -4.65
CA GLU A 152 -10.89 -4.68 -5.56
C GLU A 152 -9.82 -3.61 -5.37
N ILE A 153 -9.30 -3.08 -6.48
CA ILE A 153 -8.40 -1.93 -6.52
C ILE A 153 -9.07 -0.87 -7.39
N PHE A 154 -9.25 0.33 -6.81
CA PHE A 154 -9.83 1.48 -7.48
C PHE A 154 -8.77 2.57 -7.65
N ILE A 155 -8.48 2.95 -8.88
CA ILE A 155 -7.59 4.07 -9.20
C ILE A 155 -8.34 5.38 -8.96
N GLU A 156 -7.87 6.19 -8.01
CA GLU A 156 -8.39 7.55 -7.81
C GLU A 156 -7.71 8.54 -8.76
N HIS A 157 -6.38 8.49 -8.79
CA HIS A 157 -5.56 9.47 -9.50
C HIS A 157 -4.31 8.84 -10.10
N ILE A 158 -3.87 9.38 -11.22
CA ILE A 158 -2.57 9.14 -11.83
C ILE A 158 -1.96 10.52 -12.07
N TYR A 159 -0.94 10.85 -11.28
CA TYR A 159 -0.26 12.13 -11.38
C TYR A 159 0.99 12.00 -12.23
N LYS A 160 1.16 12.92 -13.18
CA LYS A 160 2.46 13.23 -13.76
C LYS A 160 3.10 14.32 -12.91
N VAL A 161 4.29 14.05 -12.39
CA VAL A 161 5.06 15.00 -11.57
C VAL A 161 6.32 15.37 -12.33
N TRP A 162 6.56 16.67 -12.46
CA TRP A 162 7.78 17.22 -13.03
C TRP A 162 8.69 17.71 -11.93
N GLU A 163 10.00 17.46 -12.08
CA GLU A 163 11.12 18.07 -11.34
C GLU A 163 10.81 18.39 -9.86
N ARG A 164 11.42 17.65 -8.94
CA ARG A 164 11.27 17.96 -7.51
C ARG A 164 11.84 19.36 -7.27
N ALA A 165 11.11 20.26 -6.60
CA ALA A 165 11.57 21.63 -6.39
C ALA A 165 12.92 21.75 -5.66
N ASN A 166 13.31 20.73 -4.90
CA ASN A 166 14.59 20.66 -4.20
C ASN A 166 15.69 19.89 -4.96
N ASP A 167 15.34 19.32 -6.11
CA ASP A 167 16.22 18.54 -7.00
C ASP A 167 15.76 18.71 -8.46
N PRO A 168 16.09 19.86 -9.10
CA PRO A 168 15.63 20.21 -10.44
C PRO A 168 16.12 19.27 -11.55
N ASP A 169 17.14 18.47 -11.27
CA ASP A 169 17.67 17.46 -12.21
C ASP A 169 16.94 16.11 -12.05
N SER A 170 16.00 16.00 -11.10
CA SER A 170 15.21 14.80 -10.87
C SER A 170 14.29 14.52 -12.07
N PRO A 171 14.31 13.29 -12.62
CA PRO A 171 13.47 12.95 -13.76
C PRO A 171 11.99 13.06 -13.41
N ASN A 172 11.17 13.32 -14.44
CA ASN A 172 9.72 13.23 -14.31
C ASN A 172 9.35 11.80 -13.88
N TYR A 173 8.33 11.67 -13.05
CA TYR A 173 7.79 10.38 -12.65
C TYR A 173 6.26 10.44 -12.64
N TYR A 174 5.65 9.25 -12.66
CA TYR A 174 4.22 9.12 -12.50
C TYR A 174 3.90 8.30 -11.27
N VAL A 175 2.85 8.69 -10.56
CA VAL A 175 2.38 7.99 -9.37
C VAL A 175 0.89 7.74 -9.48
N MET A 176 0.52 6.47 -9.36
CA MET A 176 -0.84 6.00 -9.29
C MET A 176 -1.26 5.90 -7.83
N VAL A 177 -2.39 6.54 -7.50
CA VAL A 177 -2.98 6.58 -6.15
C VAL A 177 -4.31 5.85 -6.20
N CYS A 178 -4.41 4.78 -5.42
CA CYS A 178 -5.54 3.87 -5.41
C CYS A 178 -6.11 3.69 -4.00
N ASN A 179 -7.37 3.25 -3.93
CA ASN A 179 -7.88 2.54 -2.76
C ASN A 179 -7.93 1.04 -3.06
N TYR A 180 -7.87 0.23 -2.01
CA TYR A 180 -8.09 -1.21 -2.14
C TYR A 180 -8.99 -1.75 -1.03
N LEU A 181 -9.70 -2.83 -1.34
CA LEU A 181 -10.47 -3.64 -0.40
C LEU A 181 -10.28 -5.12 -0.75
N PHE A 182 -9.56 -5.87 0.08
CA PHE A 182 -9.39 -7.32 -0.09
C PHE A 182 -10.14 -8.05 1.01
N THR A 183 -10.99 -9.00 0.63
CA THR A 183 -11.81 -9.78 1.55
C THR A 183 -11.36 -11.23 1.52
N GLU A 184 -10.86 -11.73 2.65
CA GLU A 184 -10.53 -13.14 2.80
C GLU A 184 -11.80 -13.99 2.87
N ASP A 185 -11.69 -15.28 2.53
CA ASP A 185 -12.78 -16.24 2.67
C ASP A 185 -13.22 -16.36 4.14
N LYS A 186 -14.50 -16.11 4.41
CA LYS A 186 -15.07 -16.13 5.77
C LYS A 186 -15.10 -17.51 6.39
N GLU A 187 -15.03 -18.57 5.59
CA GLU A 187 -15.05 -19.96 6.06
C GLU A 187 -13.67 -20.43 6.55
N GLN A 188 -12.59 -19.72 6.19
CA GLN A 188 -11.23 -20.05 6.63
C GLN A 188 -10.91 -19.50 8.04
N PHE A 189 -9.92 -20.10 8.69
CA PHE A 189 -9.55 -19.72 10.05
C PHE A 189 -8.82 -18.38 10.09
N GLY A 190 -9.15 -17.56 11.10
CA GLY A 190 -8.38 -16.35 11.38
C GLY A 190 -8.56 -15.22 10.36
N THR A 191 -9.68 -15.18 9.65
CA THR A 191 -9.90 -14.31 8.49
C THR A 191 -10.47 -12.94 8.83
N GLY A 192 -10.31 -12.02 7.89
CA GLY A 192 -10.77 -10.65 7.94
C GLY A 192 -10.78 -10.01 6.56
N PHE A 193 -10.72 -8.68 6.55
CA PHE A 193 -10.57 -7.91 5.32
C PHE A 193 -9.49 -6.87 5.49
N PHE A 194 -8.82 -6.55 4.39
CA PHE A 194 -7.83 -5.50 4.28
C PHE A 194 -8.44 -4.30 3.57
N LYS A 195 -8.14 -3.09 4.02
CA LYS A 195 -8.50 -1.88 3.28
C LYS A 195 -7.49 -0.77 3.54
N GLY A 196 -7.31 0.10 2.56
CA GLY A 196 -6.42 1.23 2.68
C GLY A 196 -6.12 1.88 1.34
N THR A 197 -4.93 2.48 1.26
CA THR A 197 -4.41 3.13 0.07
C THR A 197 -3.30 2.29 -0.54
N TYR A 198 -3.39 2.11 -1.85
CA TYR A 198 -2.35 1.50 -2.67
C TYR A 198 -1.67 2.60 -3.50
N GLY A 199 -0.34 2.66 -3.44
CA GLY A 199 0.48 3.56 -4.25
C GLY A 199 1.39 2.75 -5.16
N ALA A 200 1.47 3.16 -6.43
CA ALA A 200 2.39 2.57 -7.40
C ALA A 200 3.07 3.63 -8.25
N TYR A 201 4.38 3.52 -8.46
CA TYR A 201 5.05 4.28 -9.51
C TYR A 201 4.82 3.61 -10.86
N CYS A 202 4.59 4.45 -11.87
CA CYS A 202 4.31 3.98 -13.22
C CYS A 202 4.98 4.86 -14.26
N TYR A 203 5.02 4.37 -15.50
CA TYR A 203 5.36 5.16 -16.66
C TYR A 203 4.29 5.03 -17.74
N ILE A 204 4.23 6.03 -18.61
CA ILE A 204 3.24 6.12 -19.68
C ILE A 204 3.93 5.77 -21.00
N ASP A 205 3.59 4.61 -21.55
CA ASP A 205 3.95 4.22 -22.91
C ASP A 205 2.95 4.84 -23.89
N GLU A 206 3.31 6.02 -24.41
CA GLU A 206 2.49 6.75 -25.37
C GLU A 206 2.37 6.00 -26.72
N ALA A 207 3.40 5.23 -27.10
CA ALA A 207 3.43 4.52 -28.38
C ALA A 207 2.42 3.36 -28.41
N ASN A 208 2.33 2.60 -27.32
CA ASN A 208 1.40 1.47 -27.19
C ASN A 208 0.13 1.81 -26.41
N LYS A 209 -0.02 3.07 -25.96
CA LYS A 209 -1.11 3.53 -25.10
C LYS A 209 -1.28 2.65 -23.86
N LYS A 210 -0.19 2.44 -23.12
CA LYS A 210 -0.16 1.56 -21.96
C LYS A 210 0.37 2.30 -20.73
N VAL A 211 -0.25 2.08 -19.58
CA VAL A 211 0.28 2.44 -18.27
C VAL A 211 1.02 1.22 -17.75
N CYS A 212 2.31 1.35 -17.50
CA CYS A 212 3.19 0.25 -17.12
C CYS A 212 3.76 0.48 -15.73
N LEU A 213 4.07 -0.61 -15.03
CA LEU A 213 4.79 -0.52 -13.76
C LEU A 213 6.18 0.07 -14.03
N ASP A 214 6.56 1.09 -13.27
CA ASP A 214 7.90 1.63 -13.35
C ASP A 214 8.77 0.93 -12.31
N ILE A 215 9.74 0.17 -12.81
CA ILE A 215 10.66 -0.62 -11.98
C ILE A 215 11.87 0.21 -11.52
N ASP A 216 12.13 1.34 -12.19
CA ASP A 216 13.25 2.23 -11.91
C ASP A 216 12.80 3.45 -11.09
N ALA A 217 11.51 3.80 -11.13
CA ALA A 217 10.93 4.86 -10.30
C ALA A 217 10.65 4.37 -8.87
N GLY A 218 11.36 4.97 -7.92
CA GLY A 218 11.38 4.60 -6.51
C GLY A 218 12.70 4.96 -5.82
N GLY A 219 13.72 5.30 -6.61
CA GLY A 219 15.08 5.48 -6.11
C GLY A 219 15.71 4.11 -5.79
N GLY A 220 16.85 4.12 -5.10
CA GLY A 220 17.54 2.88 -4.71
C GLY A 220 16.79 2.01 -3.69
N GLU A 221 15.60 2.43 -3.23
CA GLU A 221 14.84 1.78 -2.14
C GLU A 221 13.83 0.72 -2.62
N LEU A 222 13.71 0.44 -3.93
CA LEU A 222 12.90 -0.64 -4.52
C LEU A 222 11.46 -0.74 -3.95
N ASN A 223 10.80 0.38 -3.69
CA ASN A 223 9.53 0.49 -2.96
C ASN A 223 8.33 0.84 -3.85
N ASN A 224 8.37 0.34 -5.09
CA ASN A 224 7.60 0.90 -6.19
C ASN A 224 6.09 0.65 -6.08
N ARG A 225 5.67 -0.37 -5.32
CA ARG A 225 4.27 -0.67 -4.99
C ARG A 225 4.12 -0.88 -3.49
N ASN A 226 3.22 -0.14 -2.86
CA ASN A 226 3.02 -0.22 -1.42
C ASN A 226 1.55 -0.02 -1.05
N TYR A 227 1.08 -0.87 -0.14
CA TYR A 227 -0.28 -0.90 0.39
C TYR A 227 -0.24 -0.54 1.87
N VAL A 228 -0.92 0.54 2.23
CA VAL A 228 -0.95 1.06 3.60
C VAL A 228 -2.38 1.13 4.07
N GLY A 229 -2.68 0.42 5.16
CA GLY A 229 -4.00 0.48 5.77
C GLY A 229 -4.12 -0.45 6.98
N ILE A 230 -5.24 -1.17 7.03
CA ILE A 230 -5.59 -2.05 8.14
C ILE A 230 -5.99 -3.43 7.65
N TRP A 231 -5.91 -4.39 8.57
CA TRP A 231 -6.67 -5.62 8.53
C TRP A 231 -7.69 -5.62 9.67
N GLN A 232 -8.91 -6.06 9.41
CA GLN A 232 -9.96 -6.17 10.43
C GLN A 232 -10.58 -7.57 10.43
N SER A 233 -10.54 -8.23 11.58
CA SER A 233 -11.09 -9.57 11.75
C SER A 233 -12.60 -9.61 11.52
N TYR A 234 -13.09 -10.63 10.81
CA TYR A 234 -14.53 -10.86 10.71
C TYR A 234 -15.12 -11.30 12.04
N LYS A 235 -14.43 -12.18 12.78
CA LYS A 235 -14.94 -12.79 14.01
C LYS A 235 -14.85 -11.85 15.21
N THR A 236 -13.67 -11.30 15.47
CA THR A 236 -13.43 -10.51 16.70
C THR A 236 -13.64 -9.02 16.50
N LYS A 237 -13.73 -8.56 15.24
CA LYS A 237 -13.74 -7.14 14.85
C LYS A 237 -12.48 -6.37 15.26
N ALA A 238 -11.45 -7.05 15.77
CA ALA A 238 -10.16 -6.45 16.08
C ALA A 238 -9.55 -5.86 14.80
N VAL A 239 -8.99 -4.66 14.94
CA VAL A 239 -8.31 -3.95 13.86
C VAL A 239 -6.81 -3.97 14.14
N LYS A 240 -6.03 -4.24 13.10
CA LYS A 240 -4.56 -4.22 13.13
C LYS A 240 -4.06 -3.34 12.00
N ARG A 241 -2.95 -2.64 12.26
CA ARG A 241 -2.15 -2.02 11.21
C ARG A 241 -1.76 -3.10 10.20
N CYS A 242 -1.87 -2.83 8.91
CA CYS A 242 -1.41 -3.74 7.88
C CYS A 242 -0.74 -2.94 6.78
N ILE A 243 0.56 -3.15 6.60
CA ILE A 243 1.37 -2.46 5.59
C ILE A 243 2.20 -3.51 4.88
N TRP A 244 2.15 -3.54 3.55
CA TRP A 244 2.83 -4.53 2.73
C TRP A 244 3.12 -3.97 1.34
N GLY A 245 4.12 -4.51 0.65
CA GLY A 245 4.55 -3.98 -0.63
C GLY A 245 5.90 -4.50 -1.06
N ASP A 246 6.52 -3.76 -1.97
CA ASP A 246 7.87 -4.00 -2.45
C ASP A 246 8.91 -3.48 -1.44
N TYR A 247 9.86 -4.37 -1.13
CA TYR A 247 11.08 -4.15 -0.35
C TYR A 247 10.94 -3.33 0.95
N ARG A 248 11.16 -2.02 0.89
CA ARG A 248 11.13 -1.12 2.06
C ARG A 248 9.73 -0.57 2.27
N LEU A 249 9.20 -0.70 3.48
CA LEU A 249 7.81 -0.38 3.81
C LEU A 249 7.68 0.98 4.53
N PRO A 250 6.65 1.78 4.23
CA PRO A 250 6.41 3.04 4.92
C PRO A 250 5.79 2.83 6.31
N TYR A 251 5.90 3.82 7.19
CA TYR A 251 5.30 3.82 8.53
C TYR A 251 5.68 2.63 9.42
N THR A 252 6.91 2.14 9.26
CA THR A 252 7.50 1.04 10.05
C THR A 252 8.22 1.52 11.31
N PHE A 253 8.45 2.83 11.48
CA PHE A 253 9.09 3.41 12.66
C PHE A 253 10.43 2.74 13.02
N ASP A 254 10.65 2.36 14.30
CA ASP A 254 11.89 1.73 14.75
C ASP A 254 12.02 0.27 14.32
N PHE A 255 11.08 -0.27 13.54
CA PHE A 255 11.17 -1.60 12.95
C PHE A 255 12.27 -1.68 11.89
N ASP A 256 12.39 -0.66 11.04
CA ASP A 256 13.45 -0.57 10.05
C ASP A 256 14.55 0.39 10.53
N ILE A 257 15.76 -0.14 10.68
CA ILE A 257 16.96 0.60 11.13
C ILE A 257 18.02 0.70 10.04
N GLY A 258 17.68 0.33 8.81
CA GLY A 258 18.61 0.38 7.69
C GLY A 258 18.81 1.77 7.12
N ASP A 259 19.98 2.00 6.51
CA ASP A 259 20.31 3.27 5.86
C ASP A 259 19.90 3.20 4.38
N GLU A 260 20.51 2.27 3.63
CA GLU A 260 20.21 2.00 2.22
C GLU A 260 19.12 0.92 2.07
N ASP A 261 19.36 -0.26 2.66
CA ASP A 261 18.49 -1.43 2.60
C ASP A 261 17.61 -1.59 3.85
N MET A 262 16.42 -2.18 3.73
CA MET A 262 15.59 -2.45 4.91
C MET A 262 16.28 -3.44 5.85
N HIS A 263 16.50 -3.03 7.10
CA HIS A 263 17.06 -3.89 8.14
C HIS A 263 16.15 -3.95 9.33
N VAL A 264 15.59 -5.15 9.58
CA VAL A 264 14.72 -5.40 10.72
C VAL A 264 15.51 -5.21 12.02
N ASN A 265 15.03 -4.31 12.87
CA ASN A 265 15.60 -4.08 14.19
C ASN A 265 15.54 -5.39 15.01
N PRO A 266 16.67 -5.87 15.58
CA PRO A 266 16.72 -7.11 16.35
C PRO A 266 15.67 -7.22 17.47
N LYS A 267 15.18 -6.08 17.98
CA LYS A 267 14.06 -6.01 18.95
C LYS A 267 12.78 -6.70 18.45
N TYR A 268 12.53 -6.69 17.14
CA TYR A 268 11.34 -7.24 16.51
C TYR A 268 11.63 -8.50 15.69
N ASN A 269 12.84 -9.03 15.78
CA ASN A 269 13.22 -10.20 15.00
C ASN A 269 12.34 -11.39 15.35
N SER A 270 12.00 -12.17 14.34
CA SER A 270 11.28 -13.43 14.47
C SER A 270 11.80 -14.41 13.44
N PRO A 271 11.58 -15.72 13.60
CA PRO A 271 11.99 -16.71 12.60
C PRO A 271 11.49 -16.37 11.20
N GLU A 272 10.30 -15.76 11.08
CA GLU A 272 9.73 -15.33 9.81
C GLU A 272 10.48 -14.14 9.19
N TRP A 273 10.98 -13.19 9.99
CA TRP A 273 11.81 -12.08 9.50
C TRP A 273 13.25 -12.52 9.21
N GLU A 274 13.78 -13.49 9.95
CA GLU A 274 15.07 -14.15 9.65
C GLU A 274 15.00 -14.90 8.30
N GLU A 275 13.90 -15.64 8.05
CA GLU A 275 13.65 -16.28 6.76
C GLU A 275 13.59 -15.24 5.63
N TRP A 276 12.87 -14.13 5.84
CA TRP A 276 12.80 -13.06 4.84
C TRP A 276 14.18 -12.47 4.49
N GLN A 277 15.02 -12.22 5.51
CA GLN A 277 16.38 -11.73 5.28
C GLN A 277 17.24 -12.75 4.51
N SER A 278 17.10 -14.05 4.81
CA SER A 278 17.75 -15.11 4.04
C SER A 278 17.29 -15.15 2.59
N GLU A 279 15.97 -15.02 2.34
CA GLU A 279 15.37 -15.04 1.00
C GLU A 279 15.86 -13.87 0.12
N ILE A 280 16.17 -12.71 0.70
CA ILE A 280 16.77 -11.59 -0.04
C ILE A 280 18.18 -11.93 -0.51
N VAL A 281 18.98 -12.54 0.36
CA VAL A 281 20.37 -12.90 0.05
C VAL A 281 20.42 -14.11 -0.88
N ASN A 282 19.47 -15.04 -0.75
CA ASN A 282 19.36 -16.28 -1.53
C ASN A 282 17.96 -16.42 -2.16
N PRO A 283 17.65 -15.71 -3.26
CA PRO A 283 16.30 -15.73 -3.86
C PRO A 283 15.81 -17.10 -4.37
N GLU A 284 16.71 -18.07 -4.53
CA GLU A 284 16.37 -19.46 -4.87
C GLU A 284 15.70 -20.21 -3.71
N GLU A 285 15.86 -19.73 -2.46
CA GLU A 285 15.22 -20.32 -1.28
C GLU A 285 13.76 -19.90 -1.11
N LYS A 286 13.31 -18.91 -1.89
CA LYS A 286 11.95 -18.35 -1.76
C LYS A 286 10.90 -19.41 -2.14
N LYS A 287 10.09 -19.80 -1.17
CA LYS A 287 9.04 -20.81 -1.34
C LYS A 287 7.80 -20.20 -2.00
N HIS A 288 7.26 -20.90 -3.00
CA HIS A 288 5.99 -20.56 -3.63
C HIS A 288 4.82 -21.13 -2.82
N TRP A 289 4.65 -20.67 -1.58
CA TRP A 289 3.63 -21.19 -0.65
C TRP A 289 2.19 -21.01 -1.14
N TRP A 290 1.99 -20.15 -2.15
CA TRP A 290 0.69 -19.93 -2.79
C TRP A 290 0.31 -21.05 -3.77
N GLU A 291 1.26 -21.86 -4.22
CA GLU A 291 1.02 -23.04 -5.06
C GLU A 291 0.56 -24.25 -4.24
N ASP A 292 0.81 -24.24 -2.94
CA ASP A 292 0.39 -25.28 -2.01
C ASP A 292 -1.13 -25.21 -1.81
N SER A 293 -1.88 -25.75 -2.77
CA SER A 293 -3.30 -26.07 -2.61
C SER A 293 -3.47 -26.89 -1.33
N GLN A 294 -4.42 -26.51 -0.47
CA GLN A 294 -4.69 -27.15 0.83
C GLN A 294 -4.68 -28.68 0.74
N LYS A 295 -3.52 -29.29 1.02
CA LYS A 295 -3.32 -30.73 1.14
C LYS A 295 -2.88 -31.12 2.54
N GLU A 296 -3.29 -30.39 3.56
CA GLU A 296 -3.11 -30.74 4.97
C GLU A 296 -4.19 -29.95 5.72
N GLY A 297 -5.41 -30.45 5.97
CA GLY A 297 -5.73 -31.72 6.62
C GLY A 297 -6.24 -31.39 8.02
N CYS A 298 -7.56 -31.39 8.21
CA CYS A 298 -8.16 -31.60 9.53
C CYS A 298 -7.49 -32.82 10.17
N ARG A 299 -6.71 -32.60 11.23
CA ARG A 299 -6.40 -33.58 12.27
C ARG A 299 -6.41 -32.88 13.61
#